data_AF-A0A1S1BRP7-F1
#
_entry.id   AF-A0A1S1BRP7-F1
#
_cell.length_a   1.000
_cell.length_b   1.000
_cell.length_c   1.000
_cell.angle_alpha   90.00
_cell.angle_beta   90.00
_cell.angle_gamma   90.00
#
_symmetry.space_group_name_H-M   'P 1'
#
loop_
_entity.id
_entity.type
_entity.pdbx_description
1 polymer ?
#
loop_
_entity_poly.entity_id
_entity_poly.type
_entity_poly.pdbx_seq_one_letter_code
_entity_poly.pdbx_strand_id
1 'polypeptide(L)'
;MVEQWQGLPADRFAKYRSWINREEPGICGSYVTAALVHDRVLADTGRALDPGRLLGASQELVDDKHLHKGTFIWNIYSGLDSLLGPQGYRVKVGLFSEVKVPDLMAAGYGPFVVGTAGLLGSPYGNHWLLAYAYRYNDQGDLEFRCYDNHGQSQAVLPAKYCFSYAYLEKLPETADDQSAKEERSHKDETIRFHSNGYRQEALEQAEAEEGKTIFGKSLSDILDLFI
;
A
#
# COMPACT_ATOMS: atom_id res chain seq x y z
N MET A 1 -0.66 -24.85 -21.83
CA MET A 1 -0.28 -23.44 -22.04
C MET A 1 0.44 -22.98 -20.79
N VAL A 2 1.62 -22.38 -20.90
CA VAL A 2 2.34 -21.84 -19.74
C VAL A 2 1.60 -20.54 -19.36
N GLU A 3 1.13 -20.43 -18.12
CA GLU A 3 0.47 -19.20 -17.65
C GLU A 3 1.46 -18.03 -17.76
N GLN A 4 1.19 -17.10 -18.68
CA GLN A 4 2.13 -16.00 -18.96
C GLN A 4 1.76 -14.76 -18.15
N TRP A 5 2.12 -14.79 -16.87
CA TRP A 5 2.06 -13.63 -15.99
C TRP A 5 3.07 -12.57 -16.45
N GLN A 6 2.63 -11.32 -16.55
CA GLN A 6 3.44 -10.16 -16.91
C GLN A 6 3.70 -9.31 -15.67
N GLY A 7 4.97 -9.03 -15.36
CA GLY A 7 5.38 -8.28 -14.18
C GLY A 7 6.50 -8.97 -13.41
N LEU A 8 6.51 -8.77 -12.09
CA LEU A 8 7.52 -9.32 -11.20
C LEU A 8 7.24 -10.79 -10.89
N PRO A 9 8.28 -11.62 -10.66
CA PRO A 9 8.10 -13.06 -10.45
C PRO A 9 7.55 -13.34 -9.05
N ALA A 10 6.75 -14.41 -8.93
CA ALA A 10 6.03 -14.72 -7.69
C ALA A 10 6.92 -15.12 -6.50
N ASP A 11 8.10 -15.68 -6.78
CA ASP A 11 9.11 -16.04 -5.77
C ASP A 11 9.65 -14.81 -5.01
N ARG A 12 9.71 -13.65 -5.67
CA ARG A 12 10.05 -12.36 -5.05
C ARG A 12 9.11 -12.03 -3.88
N PHE A 13 7.84 -12.43 -3.95
CA PHE A 13 6.82 -12.10 -2.94
C PHE A 13 6.53 -13.24 -1.96
N ALA A 14 7.11 -14.43 -2.15
CA ALA A 14 6.89 -15.58 -1.27
C ALA A 14 7.28 -15.29 0.20
N LYS A 15 8.24 -14.39 0.43
CA LYS A 15 8.70 -13.97 1.77
C LYS A 15 7.62 -13.27 2.60
N TYR A 16 6.59 -12.72 1.97
CA TYR A 16 5.50 -12.02 2.66
C TYR A 16 4.36 -12.95 3.10
N ARG A 17 4.45 -14.27 2.81
CA ARG A 17 3.41 -15.24 3.22
C ARG A 17 3.19 -15.29 4.74
N SER A 18 4.23 -15.00 5.52
CA SER A 18 4.15 -14.93 6.99
C SER A 18 3.70 -13.57 7.53
N TRP A 19 3.58 -12.56 6.67
CA TRP A 19 3.12 -11.22 7.04
C TRP A 19 1.60 -11.25 6.98
N ILE A 20 0.99 -11.73 8.06
CA ILE A 20 -0.45 -11.98 8.13
C ILE A 20 -1.09 -10.95 9.06
N ASN A 21 -2.06 -10.20 8.54
CA ASN A 21 -2.93 -9.33 9.31
C ASN A 21 -3.98 -10.19 10.02
N ARG A 22 -3.91 -10.25 11.36
CA ARG A 22 -4.82 -11.05 12.19
C ARG A 22 -5.69 -10.18 13.12
N GLU A 23 -5.53 -8.86 13.04
CA GLU A 23 -6.19 -7.91 13.95
C GLU A 23 -7.52 -7.43 13.37
N GLU A 24 -8.47 -7.08 14.26
CA GLU A 24 -9.73 -6.43 13.92
C GLU A 24 -9.87 -5.13 14.73
N PRO A 25 -10.10 -3.95 14.11
CA PRO A 25 -10.19 -3.72 12.67
C PRO A 25 -8.82 -3.92 11.97
N GLY A 26 -8.83 -4.57 10.81
CA GLY A 26 -7.60 -4.94 10.12
C GLY A 26 -6.82 -3.75 9.57
N ILE A 27 -5.50 -3.76 9.76
CA ILE A 27 -4.55 -2.75 9.26
C ILE A 27 -3.97 -3.14 7.89
N CYS A 28 -4.82 -3.58 6.97
CA CYS A 28 -4.39 -4.14 5.68
C CYS A 28 -3.55 -3.15 4.85
N GLY A 29 -3.83 -1.84 4.97
CA GLY A 29 -3.05 -0.77 4.37
C GLY A 29 -1.61 -0.68 4.89
N SER A 30 -1.41 -0.86 6.19
CA SER A 30 -0.07 -0.92 6.79
C SER A 30 0.75 -2.10 6.29
N TYR A 31 0.14 -3.28 6.15
CA TYR A 31 0.83 -4.47 5.67
C TYR A 31 1.32 -4.30 4.23
N VAL A 32 0.48 -3.78 3.33
CA VAL A 32 0.90 -3.57 1.93
C VAL A 32 1.92 -2.45 1.80
N THR A 33 1.82 -1.40 2.63
CA THR A 33 2.83 -0.33 2.71
C THR A 33 4.18 -0.89 3.16
N ALA A 34 4.19 -1.66 4.25
CA ALA A 34 5.39 -2.29 4.77
C ALA A 34 6.00 -3.25 3.75
N ALA A 35 5.19 -4.09 3.10
CA ALA A 35 5.68 -5.03 2.09
C ALA A 35 6.29 -4.32 0.87
N LEU A 36 5.68 -3.24 0.40
CA LEU A 36 6.18 -2.43 -0.71
C LEU A 36 7.50 -1.72 -0.34
N VAL A 37 7.59 -1.13 0.86
CA VAL A 37 8.83 -0.50 1.34
C VAL A 37 9.94 -1.52 1.50
N HIS A 38 9.64 -2.67 2.12
CA HIS A 38 10.60 -3.75 2.29
C HIS A 38 11.11 -4.26 0.94
N ASP A 39 10.20 -4.50 -0.01
CA ASP A 39 10.56 -4.96 -1.36
C ASP A 39 11.49 -3.98 -2.07
N ARG A 40 11.18 -2.69 -2.00
CA ARG A 40 11.97 -1.64 -2.64
C ARG A 40 13.36 -1.52 -2.03
N VAL A 41 13.44 -1.40 -0.70
CA VAL A 41 14.72 -1.27 0.00
C VAL A 41 15.60 -2.50 -0.22
N LEU A 42 15.02 -3.70 -0.16
CA LEU A 42 15.76 -4.93 -0.42
C LEU A 42 16.28 -4.97 -1.86
N ALA A 43 15.47 -4.58 -2.85
CA ALA A 43 15.87 -4.56 -4.25
C ALA A 43 16.98 -3.53 -4.55
N ASP A 44 16.94 -2.35 -3.91
CA ASP A 44 17.93 -1.30 -4.14
C ASP A 44 19.26 -1.52 -3.41
N THR A 45 19.19 -2.09 -2.20
CA THR A 45 20.34 -2.07 -1.26
C THR A 45 20.83 -3.46 -0.88
N GLY A 46 20.06 -4.51 -1.18
CA GLY A 46 20.31 -5.86 -0.69
C GLY A 46 20.02 -6.03 0.82
N ARG A 47 19.57 -4.99 1.52
CA ARG A 47 19.29 -5.02 2.95
C ARG A 47 17.82 -5.39 3.21
N ALA A 48 17.61 -6.47 3.95
CA ALA A 48 16.30 -6.80 4.51
C ALA A 48 16.04 -5.93 5.76
N LEU A 49 14.90 -5.26 5.79
CA LEU A 49 14.44 -4.52 6.97
C LEU A 49 13.79 -5.48 7.97
N ASP A 50 13.85 -5.13 9.26
CA ASP A 50 13.16 -5.91 10.30
C ASP A 50 11.63 -5.81 10.10
N PRO A 51 10.91 -6.93 9.93
CA PRO A 51 9.48 -6.91 9.64
C PRO A 51 8.65 -6.26 10.76
N GLY A 52 8.98 -6.53 12.02
CA GLY A 52 8.21 -6.03 13.16
C GLY A 52 8.32 -4.50 13.30
N ARG A 53 9.54 -3.97 13.20
CA ARG A 53 9.78 -2.52 13.20
C ARG A 53 9.14 -1.83 12.01
N LEU A 54 9.21 -2.43 10.83
CA LEU A 54 8.62 -1.83 9.64
C LEU A 54 7.10 -1.82 9.70
N LEU A 55 6.47 -2.92 10.13
CA LEU A 55 5.03 -2.99 10.33
C LEU A 55 4.56 -1.97 11.37
N GLY A 56 5.27 -1.85 12.51
CA GLY A 56 4.96 -0.83 13.52
C GLY A 56 5.05 0.60 12.98
N ALA A 57 6.09 0.91 12.20
CA ALA A 57 6.24 2.22 11.57
C ALA A 57 5.15 2.48 10.50
N SER A 58 4.79 1.46 9.70
CA SER A 58 3.72 1.57 8.73
C SER A 58 2.38 1.78 9.40
N GLN A 59 2.06 1.04 10.47
CA GLN A 59 0.84 1.23 11.28
C GLN A 59 0.73 2.65 11.83
N GLU A 60 1.81 3.15 12.43
CA GLU A 60 1.81 4.50 12.98
C GLU A 60 1.51 5.56 11.91
N LEU A 61 2.06 5.41 10.70
CA LEU A 61 1.96 6.42 9.64
C LEU A 61 0.68 6.27 8.79
N VAL A 62 0.21 5.04 8.59
CA VAL A 62 -0.88 4.71 7.67
C VAL A 62 -2.21 4.59 8.40
N ASP A 63 -2.26 4.03 9.61
CA ASP A 63 -3.52 3.68 10.26
C ASP A 63 -3.76 4.41 11.60
N ASP A 64 -2.72 4.82 12.33
CA ASP A 64 -2.90 5.39 13.68
C ASP A 64 -3.20 6.90 13.71
N LYS A 65 -2.81 7.65 12.67
CA LYS A 65 -2.79 9.13 12.71
C LYS A 65 -4.01 9.82 12.09
N HIS A 66 -5.08 9.08 11.78
CA HIS A 66 -6.20 9.59 11.00
C HIS A 66 -7.51 9.58 11.80
N LEU A 67 -8.41 10.52 11.48
CA LEU A 67 -9.69 10.73 12.17
C LEU A 67 -10.81 9.81 11.67
N HIS A 68 -10.47 8.73 10.96
CA HIS A 68 -11.42 7.82 10.32
C HIS A 68 -11.06 6.37 10.64
N LYS A 69 -12.00 5.45 10.40
CA LYS A 69 -11.75 4.00 10.50
C LYS A 69 -11.36 3.47 9.12
N GLY A 70 -10.36 2.59 9.08
CA GLY A 70 -9.85 1.98 7.85
C GLY A 70 -8.73 2.78 7.20
N THR A 71 -8.16 2.23 6.12
CA THR A 71 -7.10 2.89 5.36
C THR A 71 -7.65 3.41 4.04
N PHE A 72 -7.39 4.68 3.74
CA PHE A 72 -7.69 5.33 2.46
C PHE A 72 -6.40 5.53 1.66
N ILE A 73 -6.54 5.76 0.36
CA ILE A 73 -5.39 5.92 -0.54
C ILE A 73 -4.45 7.08 -0.14
N TRP A 74 -4.97 8.16 0.46
CA TRP A 74 -4.12 9.25 0.95
C TRP A 74 -3.32 8.88 2.19
N ASN A 75 -3.78 7.90 2.98
CA ASN A 75 -3.02 7.38 4.10
C ASN A 75 -1.83 6.55 3.60
N ILE A 76 -2.06 5.71 2.58
CA ILE A 76 -0.99 4.99 1.87
C ILE A 76 0.00 5.98 1.26
N TYR A 77 -0.49 7.03 0.58
CA TYR A 77 0.37 8.09 0.04
C TYR A 77 1.26 8.71 1.12
N SER A 78 0.65 9.18 2.21
CA SER A 78 1.37 9.85 3.30
C SER A 78 2.39 8.94 3.96
N GLY A 79 2.04 7.67 4.18
CA GLY A 79 2.94 6.68 4.79
C GLY A 79 4.13 6.35 3.90
N LEU A 80 3.90 6.10 2.61
CA LEU A 80 4.97 5.85 1.64
C LEU A 80 5.88 7.07 1.45
N ASP A 81 5.32 8.27 1.37
CA ASP A 81 6.08 9.49 1.17
C ASP A 81 6.94 9.80 2.40
N SER A 82 6.41 9.59 3.60
CA SER A 82 7.18 9.73 4.85
C SER A 82 8.36 8.76 4.93
N LEU A 83 8.19 7.52 4.46
CA LEU A 83 9.21 6.48 4.56
C LEU A 83 10.26 6.56 3.45
N LEU A 84 9.85 6.88 2.22
CA LEU A 84 10.70 6.77 1.02
C LEU A 84 10.87 8.07 0.25
N GLY A 85 10.05 9.10 0.50
CA GLY A 85 10.24 10.44 -0.06
C GLY A 85 11.64 11.00 0.21
N PRO A 86 12.10 11.02 1.48
CA PRO A 86 13.47 11.40 1.83
C PRO A 86 14.57 10.51 1.23
N GLN A 87 14.21 9.34 0.71
CA GLN A 87 15.12 8.37 0.09
C GLN A 87 15.16 8.50 -1.45
N GLY A 88 14.61 9.59 -2.00
CA GLY A 88 14.61 9.86 -3.44
C GLY A 88 13.48 9.16 -4.20
N TYR A 89 12.38 8.82 -3.54
CA TYR A 89 11.18 8.33 -4.19
C TYR A 89 10.10 9.41 -4.28
N ARG A 90 9.27 9.30 -5.30
CA ARG A 90 7.99 10.00 -5.39
C ARG A 90 6.86 8.98 -5.36
N VAL A 91 5.90 9.18 -4.47
CA VAL A 91 4.69 8.37 -4.46
C VAL A 91 3.73 8.86 -5.54
N LYS A 92 3.21 7.93 -6.32
CA LYS A 92 2.20 8.18 -7.33
C LYS A 92 0.94 7.43 -6.93
N VAL A 93 -0.19 8.12 -6.94
CA VAL A 93 -1.51 7.53 -6.72
C VAL A 93 -2.39 7.79 -7.93
N GLY A 94 -3.36 6.91 -8.15
CA GLY A 94 -4.33 7.07 -9.22
C GLY A 94 -5.57 6.22 -9.01
N LEU A 95 -6.52 6.41 -9.92
CA LEU A 95 -7.77 5.67 -10.00
C LEU A 95 -7.79 4.85 -11.30
N PHE A 96 -8.70 3.88 -11.37
CA PHE A 96 -8.90 2.96 -12.50
C PHE A 96 -7.67 2.07 -12.72
N SER A 97 -7.34 1.27 -11.71
CA SER A 97 -6.21 0.34 -11.74
C SER A 97 -6.25 -0.60 -12.95
N GLU A 98 -7.43 -1.06 -13.37
CA GLU A 98 -7.58 -1.96 -14.52
C GLU A 98 -7.07 -1.36 -15.84
N VAL A 99 -7.10 -0.03 -15.97
CA VAL A 99 -6.66 0.68 -17.17
C VAL A 99 -5.16 1.00 -17.09
N LYS A 100 -4.71 1.50 -15.94
CA LYS A 100 -3.37 2.11 -15.83
C LYS A 100 -2.29 1.15 -15.36
N VAL A 101 -2.61 0.19 -14.49
CA VAL A 101 -1.60 -0.69 -13.89
C VAL A 101 -0.90 -1.58 -14.93
N PRO A 102 -1.58 -2.19 -15.92
CA PRO A 102 -0.90 -2.97 -16.96
C PRO A 102 0.13 -2.15 -17.75
N ASP A 103 -0.24 -0.96 -18.21
CA ASP A 103 0.66 -0.05 -18.95
C ASP A 103 1.87 0.36 -18.10
N LEU A 104 1.64 0.65 -16.82
CA LEU A 104 2.71 1.04 -15.89
C LEU A 104 3.63 -0.14 -15.56
N MET A 105 3.08 -1.35 -15.37
CA MET A 105 3.88 -2.58 -15.19
C MET A 105 4.73 -2.86 -16.44
N ALA A 106 4.16 -2.71 -17.65
CA ALA A 106 4.89 -2.87 -18.90
C ALA A 106 6.02 -1.83 -19.06
N ALA A 107 5.83 -0.62 -18.53
CA ALA A 107 6.86 0.42 -18.45
C ALA A 107 7.92 0.18 -17.35
N GLY A 108 7.83 -0.92 -16.60
CA GLY A 108 8.80 -1.30 -15.57
C GLY A 108 8.53 -0.75 -14.17
N TYR A 109 7.37 -0.14 -13.93
CA TYR A 109 6.96 0.27 -12.59
C TYR A 109 6.38 -0.90 -11.80
N GLY A 110 6.39 -0.78 -10.49
CA GLY A 110 5.78 -1.73 -9.57
C GLY A 110 6.74 -2.19 -8.45
N PRO A 111 6.23 -2.96 -7.47
CA PRO A 111 4.83 -3.39 -7.33
C PRO A 111 3.86 -2.24 -6.99
N PHE A 112 2.56 -2.52 -7.03
CA PHE A 112 1.48 -1.55 -6.83
C PHE A 112 0.64 -1.93 -5.62
N VAL A 113 0.41 -0.98 -4.72
CA VAL A 113 -0.70 -1.11 -3.77
C VAL A 113 -2.00 -0.90 -4.55
N VAL A 114 -2.97 -1.81 -4.42
CA VAL A 114 -4.30 -1.71 -5.05
C VAL A 114 -5.38 -1.88 -4.00
N GLY A 115 -6.44 -1.06 -4.09
CA GLY A 115 -7.59 -1.11 -3.20
C GLY A 115 -8.77 -1.77 -3.88
N THR A 116 -9.30 -2.85 -3.30
CA THR A 116 -10.60 -3.40 -3.72
C THR A 116 -11.74 -2.66 -3.04
N ALA A 117 -12.88 -2.57 -3.73
CA ALA A 117 -14.09 -1.99 -3.16
C ALA A 117 -15.23 -3.00 -3.14
N GLY A 118 -15.94 -3.10 -2.01
CA GLY A 118 -17.15 -3.92 -1.90
C GLY A 118 -18.24 -3.48 -2.89
N LEU A 119 -18.32 -2.18 -3.16
CA LEU A 119 -19.24 -1.59 -4.13
C LEU A 119 -19.01 -2.10 -5.57
N LEU A 120 -17.79 -2.51 -5.90
CA LEU A 120 -17.44 -3.12 -7.19
C LEU A 120 -17.67 -4.64 -7.22
N GLY A 121 -18.29 -5.20 -6.17
CA GLY A 121 -18.58 -6.62 -6.04
C GLY A 121 -17.39 -7.45 -5.57
N SER A 122 -16.38 -6.82 -4.93
CA SER A 122 -15.24 -7.55 -4.37
C SER A 122 -15.70 -8.49 -3.25
N PRO A 123 -15.37 -9.79 -3.30
CA PRO A 123 -15.63 -10.71 -2.18
C PRO A 123 -14.77 -10.39 -0.96
N TYR A 124 -13.71 -9.58 -1.12
CA TYR A 124 -12.87 -9.08 -0.03
C TYR A 124 -13.46 -7.84 0.64
N GLY A 125 -14.58 -7.29 0.14
CA GLY A 125 -15.04 -5.97 0.54
C GLY A 125 -14.00 -4.90 0.24
N ASN A 126 -13.82 -3.98 1.19
CA ASN A 126 -12.78 -2.96 1.13
C ASN A 126 -11.46 -3.54 1.68
N HIS A 127 -10.46 -3.75 0.80
CA HIS A 127 -9.19 -4.42 1.16
C HIS A 127 -8.02 -3.89 0.35
N TRP A 128 -6.84 -3.87 0.96
CA TRP A 128 -5.61 -3.45 0.31
C TRP A 128 -4.71 -4.65 0.00
N LEU A 129 -4.27 -4.76 -1.26
CA LEU A 129 -3.36 -5.79 -1.73
C LEU A 129 -2.14 -5.19 -2.42
N LEU A 130 -1.07 -5.97 -2.53
CA LEU A 130 0.14 -5.59 -3.27
C LEU A 130 0.20 -6.37 -4.60
N ALA A 131 -0.27 -5.76 -5.68
CA ALA A 131 -0.24 -6.32 -7.02
C ALA A 131 1.17 -6.21 -7.63
N TYR A 132 1.68 -7.32 -8.16
CA TYR A 132 3.04 -7.39 -8.71
C TYR A 132 3.14 -7.99 -10.10
N ALA A 133 2.07 -8.62 -10.58
CA ALA A 133 1.96 -9.08 -11.96
C ALA A 133 0.50 -9.06 -12.41
N TYR A 134 0.27 -9.14 -13.72
CA TYR A 134 -1.05 -9.24 -14.32
C TYR A 134 -1.09 -10.31 -15.42
N ARG A 135 -2.30 -10.74 -15.78
CA ARG A 135 -2.57 -11.52 -16.98
C ARG A 135 -3.97 -11.21 -17.50
N TYR A 136 -4.23 -11.61 -18.74
CA TYR A 136 -5.59 -11.78 -19.24
C TYR A 136 -5.92 -13.28 -19.18
N ASN A 137 -7.07 -13.62 -18.63
CA ASN A 137 -7.55 -15.01 -18.62
C ASN A 137 -8.12 -15.40 -20.00
N ASP A 138 -8.61 -16.64 -20.13
CA ASP A 138 -9.15 -17.16 -21.40
C ASP A 138 -10.40 -16.41 -21.88
N GLN A 139 -11.07 -15.68 -20.99
CA GLN A 139 -12.24 -14.84 -21.28
C GLN A 139 -11.84 -13.41 -21.68
N GLY A 140 -10.55 -13.06 -21.59
CA GLY A 140 -10.05 -11.71 -21.83
C GLY A 140 -10.21 -10.77 -20.63
N ASP A 141 -10.62 -11.28 -19.46
CA ASP A 141 -10.67 -10.48 -18.24
C ASP A 141 -9.28 -10.30 -17.64
N LEU A 142 -8.99 -9.08 -17.17
CA LEU A 142 -7.74 -8.74 -16.51
C LEU A 142 -7.73 -9.27 -15.06
N GLU A 143 -6.66 -9.97 -14.70
CA GLU A 143 -6.41 -10.46 -13.36
C GLU A 143 -5.05 -9.93 -12.86
N PHE A 144 -5.00 -9.51 -11.60
CA PHE A 144 -3.77 -9.22 -10.88
C PHE A 144 -3.33 -10.43 -10.06
N ARG A 145 -2.02 -10.63 -10.00
CA ARG A 145 -1.39 -11.48 -8.99
C ARG A 145 -0.85 -10.60 -7.88
N CYS A 146 -1.26 -10.90 -6.67
CA CYS A 146 -1.07 -10.06 -5.51
C CYS A 146 -0.47 -10.83 -4.34
N TYR A 147 0.25 -10.09 -3.49
CA TYR A 147 0.36 -10.44 -2.08
C TYR A 147 -0.88 -9.92 -1.34
N ASP A 148 -1.59 -10.85 -0.72
CA ASP A 148 -2.71 -10.65 0.18
C ASP A 148 -2.25 -10.93 1.62
N ASN A 149 -2.37 -9.92 2.48
CA ASN A 149 -1.98 -9.98 3.88
C ASN A 149 -2.90 -10.88 4.73
N HIS A 150 -3.86 -11.59 4.14
CA HIS A 150 -4.51 -12.76 4.74
C HIS A 150 -3.72 -14.07 4.55
N GLY A 151 -2.45 -13.99 4.13
CA GLY A 151 -1.51 -15.11 4.08
C GLY A 151 -1.34 -15.76 2.70
N GLN A 152 -1.77 -15.09 1.63
CA GLN A 152 -1.65 -15.56 0.25
C GLN A 152 -0.70 -14.65 -0.54
N SER A 153 0.54 -15.09 -0.75
CA SER A 153 1.53 -14.32 -1.54
C SER A 153 1.32 -14.39 -3.06
N GLN A 154 0.40 -15.23 -3.52
CA GLN A 154 0.09 -15.44 -4.95
C GLN A 154 -1.43 -15.39 -5.19
N ALA A 155 -2.15 -14.55 -4.44
CA ALA A 155 -3.57 -14.35 -4.64
C ALA A 155 -3.85 -13.87 -6.06
N VAL A 156 -4.89 -14.41 -6.69
CA VAL A 156 -5.36 -13.97 -8.01
C VAL A 156 -6.63 -13.17 -7.81
N LEU A 157 -6.62 -11.93 -8.29
CA LEU A 157 -7.68 -10.95 -8.07
C LEU A 157 -8.16 -10.39 -9.41
N PRO A 158 -9.45 -10.52 -9.77
CA PRO A 158 -9.99 -9.82 -10.91
C PRO A 158 -9.82 -8.30 -10.77
N ALA A 159 -9.18 -7.67 -11.76
CA ALA A 159 -8.81 -6.25 -11.70
C ALA A 159 -10.02 -5.32 -11.60
N LYS A 160 -11.19 -5.76 -12.10
CA LYS A 160 -12.48 -5.06 -12.00
C LYS A 160 -12.94 -4.77 -10.57
N TYR A 161 -12.39 -5.48 -9.58
CA TYR A 161 -12.67 -5.22 -8.17
C TYR A 161 -11.83 -4.09 -7.59
N CYS A 162 -10.77 -3.69 -8.27
CA CYS A 162 -9.83 -2.67 -7.81
C CYS A 162 -10.20 -1.30 -8.38
N PHE A 163 -10.17 -0.27 -7.54
CA PHE A 163 -10.46 1.10 -7.95
C PHE A 163 -9.22 1.99 -7.92
N SER A 164 -8.49 1.97 -6.80
CA SER A 164 -7.35 2.85 -6.55
C SER A 164 -6.03 2.09 -6.67
N TYR A 165 -4.95 2.82 -6.97
CA TYR A 165 -3.60 2.27 -6.94
C TYR A 165 -2.56 3.28 -6.45
N ALA A 166 -1.47 2.78 -5.86
CA ALA A 166 -0.27 3.54 -5.52
C ALA A 166 1.01 2.79 -5.93
N TYR A 167 2.03 3.52 -6.35
CA TYR A 167 3.37 2.98 -6.61
C TYR A 167 4.47 4.03 -6.37
N LEU A 168 5.72 3.57 -6.42
CA LEU A 168 6.90 4.42 -6.24
C LEU A 168 7.57 4.70 -7.59
N GLU A 169 7.84 5.96 -7.85
CA GLU A 169 8.72 6.43 -8.93
C GLU A 169 10.06 6.83 -8.31
N LYS A 170 11.17 6.23 -8.76
CA LYS A 170 12.51 6.64 -8.31
C LYS A 170 12.86 7.96 -9.00
N LEU A 171 13.23 8.98 -8.21
CA LEU A 171 13.69 10.25 -8.75
C LEU A 171 15.11 10.07 -9.31
N PRO A 172 15.46 10.78 -10.41
CA PRO A 172 16.84 10.81 -10.88
C PRO A 172 17.73 11.41 -9.79
N GLU A 173 18.90 10.80 -9.56
CA GLU A 173 19.90 11.36 -8.63
C GLU A 173 20.33 12.74 -9.14
N THR A 174 20.23 13.77 -8.30
CA THR A 174 20.75 15.10 -8.62
C THR A 174 22.27 15.12 -8.40
N ALA A 175 23.00 15.94 -9.16
CA ALA A 175 24.46 16.01 -9.05
C ALA A 175 24.96 16.44 -7.65
N ASP A 176 24.14 17.13 -6.86
CA ASP A 176 24.48 17.57 -5.51
C ASP A 176 24.45 16.44 -4.45
N ASP A 177 23.71 15.35 -4.69
CA ASP A 177 23.54 14.24 -3.75
C ASP A 177 24.80 13.38 -3.56
N GLN A 178 25.75 13.44 -4.50
CA GLN A 178 27.02 12.69 -4.40
C GLN A 178 27.93 13.26 -3.29
N SER A 179 27.89 14.58 -3.07
CA SER A 179 28.68 15.25 -2.02
C SER A 179 28.16 14.96 -0.62
N ALA A 180 26.85 14.81 -0.44
CA ALA A 180 26.21 14.56 0.85
C ALA A 180 26.27 13.08 1.29
N LYS A 181 26.41 12.13 0.34
CA LYS A 181 26.54 10.69 0.64
C LYS A 181 27.90 10.34 1.27
N GLU A 182 28.97 11.08 0.97
CA GLU A 182 30.29 10.84 1.58
C GLU A 182 30.35 11.27 3.07
N GLU A 183 29.58 12.28 3.48
CA GLU A 183 29.58 12.76 4.88
C GLU A 183 28.63 11.98 5.82
N ARG A 184 27.60 11.31 5.30
CA ARG A 184 26.59 10.61 6.13
C ARG A 184 26.92 9.16 6.50
N SER A 185 28.11 8.66 6.15
CA SER A 185 28.48 7.25 6.35
C SER A 185 28.63 6.79 7.81
N HIS A 186 28.53 7.67 8.81
CA HIS A 186 28.58 7.28 10.22
C HIS A 186 27.65 8.15 11.08
N LYS A 187 26.38 7.75 11.19
CA LYS A 187 25.55 7.96 12.39
C LYS A 187 24.30 7.08 12.31
N ASP A 188 24.21 6.16 13.26
CA ASP A 188 23.03 5.34 13.53
C ASP A 188 21.97 6.24 14.17
N GLU A 189 21.24 7.00 13.35
CA GLU A 189 20.13 7.81 13.84
C GLU A 189 18.91 6.91 14.03
N THR A 190 18.67 6.57 15.29
CA THR A 190 17.43 5.91 15.72
C THR A 190 16.26 6.84 15.39
N ILE A 191 15.51 6.49 14.35
CA ILE A 191 14.29 7.23 13.97
C ILE A 191 13.33 7.18 15.16
N ARG A 192 13.05 8.33 15.78
CA ARG A 192 12.05 8.47 16.83
C ARG A 192 10.82 9.13 16.26
N PHE A 193 9.74 8.37 16.18
CA PHE A 193 8.43 8.89 15.84
C PHE A 193 7.69 9.28 17.13
N HIS A 194 7.05 10.45 17.11
CA HIS A 194 6.20 10.93 18.19
C HIS A 194 4.77 10.44 17.95
N SER A 195 4.25 9.61 18.86
CA SER A 195 2.85 9.22 18.87
C SER A 195 1.98 10.39 19.34
N ASN A 196 0.85 10.61 18.66
CA ASN A 196 -0.13 11.60 19.09
C ASN A 196 -1.37 10.85 19.61
N GLY A 197 -1.65 10.96 20.91
CA GLY A 197 -2.74 10.26 21.61
C GLY A 197 -4.17 10.66 21.21
N TYR A 198 -4.32 11.49 20.17
CA TYR A 198 -5.60 12.04 19.70
C TYR A 198 -6.55 11.00 19.08
N ARG A 199 -6.06 9.80 18.73
CA ARG A 199 -6.89 8.75 18.11
C ARG A 199 -8.03 8.28 19.02
N GLN A 200 -7.76 8.07 20.31
CA GLN A 200 -8.78 7.58 21.26
C GLN A 200 -9.89 8.62 21.44
N GLU A 201 -9.54 9.88 21.69
CA GLU A 201 -10.51 10.96 21.86
C GLU A 201 -11.33 11.23 20.58
N ALA A 202 -10.71 11.15 19.41
CA ALA A 202 -11.41 11.36 18.13
C ALA A 202 -12.35 10.18 17.78
N LEU A 203 -11.96 8.94 18.09
CA LEU A 203 -12.82 7.76 17.88
C LEU A 203 -14.02 7.77 18.82
N GLU A 204 -13.83 8.14 20.09
CA GLU A 204 -14.92 8.31 21.06
C GLU A 204 -15.91 9.41 20.62
N GLN A 205 -15.41 10.50 20.03
CA GLN A 205 -16.25 11.57 19.47
C GLN A 205 -16.96 11.14 18.18
N ALA A 206 -16.30 10.44 17.28
CA ALA A 206 -16.89 9.96 16.02
C ALA A 206 -17.98 8.90 16.26
N GLU A 207 -17.80 8.01 17.24
CA GLU A 207 -18.83 7.07 17.68
C GLU A 207 -20.03 7.79 18.34
N ALA A 208 -19.79 8.92 19.01
CA ALA A 208 -20.89 9.75 19.53
C ALA A 208 -21.65 10.54 18.44
N GLU A 209 -21.10 10.66 17.22
CA GLU A 209 -21.72 11.36 16.09
C GLU A 209 -22.35 10.43 15.03
N GLU A 210 -22.37 9.12 15.30
CA GLU A 210 -22.96 8.10 14.42
C GLU A 210 -24.45 8.42 14.15
N GLY A 211 -24.80 8.64 12.88
CA GLY A 211 -26.17 8.95 12.44
C GLY A 211 -26.39 10.32 11.79
N LYS A 212 -25.39 11.22 11.77
CA LYS A 212 -25.47 12.47 10.99
C LYS A 212 -25.13 12.22 9.52
N THR A 213 -26.00 12.65 8.62
CA THR A 213 -25.75 12.60 7.17
C THR A 213 -24.96 13.84 6.74
N ILE A 214 -23.99 13.64 5.85
CA ILE A 214 -23.26 14.70 5.16
C ILE A 214 -23.73 14.64 3.70
N PHE A 215 -24.25 15.74 3.14
CA PHE A 215 -24.84 15.77 1.80
C PHE A 215 -25.95 14.72 1.54
N GLY A 216 -26.71 14.34 2.58
CA GLY A 216 -27.79 13.35 2.47
C GLY A 216 -27.30 11.89 2.33
N LYS A 217 -26.00 11.66 2.44
CA LYS A 217 -25.37 10.33 2.52
C LYS A 217 -24.77 10.14 3.91
N SER A 218 -24.68 8.90 4.36
CA SER A 218 -23.94 8.63 5.59
C SER A 218 -22.45 8.94 5.38
N LEU A 219 -21.72 9.24 6.45
CA LEU A 219 -20.27 9.38 6.35
C LEU A 219 -19.64 8.09 5.79
N SER A 220 -20.17 6.91 6.13
CA SER A 220 -19.71 5.63 5.56
C SER A 220 -19.91 5.57 4.05
N ASP A 221 -21.07 6.02 3.53
CA ASP A 221 -21.35 6.00 2.08
C ASP A 221 -20.41 6.94 1.30
N ILE A 222 -20.01 8.07 1.91
CA ILE A 222 -19.07 9.01 1.30
C ILE A 222 -17.67 8.43 1.33
N LEU A 223 -17.27 7.87 2.48
CA LEU A 223 -15.95 7.28 2.65
C LEU A 223 -15.75 6.06 1.74
N ASP A 224 -16.77 5.23 1.52
CA ASP A 224 -16.74 4.11 0.57
C ASP A 224 -16.45 4.51 -0.89
N LEU A 225 -16.63 5.78 -1.26
CA LEU A 225 -16.25 6.28 -2.60
C LEU A 225 -14.75 6.55 -2.75
N PHE A 226 -14.04 6.64 -1.63
CA PHE A 226 -12.65 7.07 -1.56
C PHE A 226 -11.70 5.98 -1.04
N ILE A 227 -12.23 4.80 -0.72
CA ILE A 227 -11.49 3.60 -0.31
C ILE A 227 -11.28 2.71 -1.54
#